data_AF-A0A0S2K1W2-F1
#
_entry.id   AF-A0A0S2K1W2-F1
#
_cell.length_a   1.000
_cell.length_b   1.000
_cell.length_c   1.000
_cell.angle_alpha   90.00
_cell.angle_beta   90.00
_cell.angle_gamma   90.00
#
_symmetry.space_group_name_H-M   'P 1'
#
loop_
_entity.id
_entity.type
_entity.pdbx_description
1 polymer ?
#
loop_
_entity_poly.entity_id
_entity_poly.type
_entity_poly.pdbx_seq_one_letter_code
_entity_poly.pdbx_strand_id
1 'polypeptide(L)'
;MMLKRLLLSIGFFTVCLAAGQLIQSEQSIPIDNRFYKVSNDGQLITAWKGPWACVFDEKENLLWEVKRDDESIHDGYWSYSWFNDQIGVKNSGDCYFESERCDTQDLIRQANQHGLCQVTGWRLPTQQEVEAILQTQDKPQQAMLSTDYFRHIKAGDYWTQDAEQPLEGHYRHLDKGAIAVDFYQGRFHTLPYRNAAFVMLVTSELPNSIKEANAQ
;
A
#
# COMPACT_ATOMS: atom_id res chain seq x y z
N MET A 1 -62.84 18.45 7.19
CA MET A 1 -62.06 18.14 5.96
C MET A 1 -60.55 18.01 6.22
N MET A 2 -59.95 18.76 7.15
CA MET A 2 -58.51 18.70 7.46
C MET A 2 -58.05 17.42 8.20
N LEU A 3 -58.87 16.85 9.09
CA LEU A 3 -58.51 15.64 9.86
C LEU A 3 -58.32 14.38 8.99
N LYS A 4 -59.10 14.26 7.91
CA LYS A 4 -58.99 13.14 6.94
C LYS A 4 -57.69 13.20 6.14
N ARG A 5 -57.22 14.42 5.81
CA ARG A 5 -55.95 14.66 5.10
C ARG A 5 -54.74 14.37 5.99
N LEU A 6 -54.85 14.67 7.28
CA LEU A 6 -53.80 14.40 8.28
C LEU A 6 -53.63 12.89 8.56
N LEU A 7 -54.72 12.13 8.63
CA LEU A 7 -54.67 10.68 8.82
C LEU A 7 -54.10 9.94 7.59
N LEU A 8 -54.41 10.43 6.38
CA LEU A 8 -53.86 9.90 5.13
C LEU A 8 -52.34 10.14 5.01
N SER A 9 -51.85 11.31 5.41
CA SER A 9 -50.42 11.61 5.38
C SER A 9 -49.63 10.84 6.44
N ILE A 10 -50.18 10.64 7.64
CA ILE A 10 -49.55 9.80 8.69
C ILE A 10 -49.50 8.33 8.26
N GLY A 11 -50.56 7.81 7.63
CA GLY A 11 -50.60 6.46 7.06
C GLY A 11 -49.59 6.26 5.94
N PHE A 12 -49.44 7.25 5.05
CA PHE A 12 -48.44 7.21 3.99
C PHE A 12 -47.01 7.28 4.54
N PHE A 13 -46.75 8.12 5.55
CA PHE A 13 -45.43 8.26 6.16
C PHE A 13 -45.00 6.98 6.91
N THR A 14 -45.93 6.32 7.61
CA THR A 14 -45.66 5.05 8.31
C THR A 14 -45.43 3.89 7.35
N VAL A 15 -46.17 3.82 6.23
CA VAL A 15 -45.91 2.83 5.17
C VAL A 15 -44.56 3.07 4.48
N CYS A 16 -44.19 4.33 4.23
CA CYS A 16 -42.86 4.67 3.67
C CYS A 16 -41.72 4.33 4.63
N LEU A 17 -41.87 4.58 5.94
CA LEU A 17 -40.88 4.21 6.96
C LEU A 17 -40.72 2.69 7.08
N ALA A 18 -41.82 1.92 7.03
CA ALA A 18 -41.78 0.46 7.05
C ALA A 18 -41.18 -0.14 5.76
N ALA A 19 -41.48 0.45 4.59
CA ALA A 19 -40.87 0.05 3.32
C ALA A 19 -39.38 0.38 3.25
N GLY A 20 -38.95 1.49 3.86
CA GLY A 20 -37.55 1.89 3.95
C GLY A 20 -36.68 0.96 4.81
N GLN A 21 -37.28 0.23 5.75
CA GLN A 21 -36.57 -0.77 6.56
C GLN A 21 -36.46 -2.16 5.89
N LEU A 22 -37.23 -2.43 4.84
CA LEU A 22 -37.20 -3.71 4.12
C LEU A 22 -36.23 -3.72 2.93
N ILE A 23 -35.64 -2.58 2.58
CA ILE A 23 -34.62 -2.46 1.52
C ILE A 23 -33.31 -1.98 2.15
N GLN A 24 -32.85 -2.67 3.18
CA GLN A 24 -31.42 -2.67 3.48
C GLN A 24 -30.81 -3.83 2.69
N SER A 25 -30.62 -3.61 1.38
CA SER A 25 -29.75 -4.50 0.62
C SER A 25 -28.36 -4.32 1.22
N GLU A 26 -27.87 -5.31 1.94
CA GLU A 26 -26.44 -5.43 2.22
C GLU A 26 -25.78 -5.49 0.84
N GLN A 27 -25.10 -4.42 0.44
CA GLN A 27 -24.32 -4.46 -0.78
C GLN A 27 -23.30 -5.58 -0.59
N SER A 28 -23.43 -6.66 -1.36
CA SER A 28 -22.40 -7.70 -1.38
C SER A 28 -21.20 -7.09 -2.10
N ILE A 29 -20.31 -6.47 -1.33
CA ILE A 29 -19.06 -6.01 -1.87
C ILE A 29 -18.27 -7.25 -2.31
N PRO A 30 -17.67 -7.24 -3.52
CA PRO A 30 -16.74 -8.29 -3.89
C PRO A 30 -15.63 -8.30 -2.85
N ILE A 31 -15.60 -9.32 -2.00
CA ILE A 31 -14.44 -9.57 -1.18
C ILE A 31 -13.35 -9.92 -2.20
N ASP A 32 -12.41 -9.01 -2.40
CA ASP A 32 -11.12 -9.39 -2.95
C ASP A 32 -10.52 -10.36 -1.92
N ASN A 33 -10.83 -11.65 -2.06
CA ASN A 33 -10.48 -12.71 -1.11
C ASN A 33 -8.98 -12.85 -0.91
N ARG A 34 -8.15 -12.12 -1.67
CA ARG A 34 -6.70 -12.18 -1.56
C ARG A 34 -6.14 -11.23 -0.50
N PHE A 35 -6.71 -10.02 -0.39
CA PHE A 35 -6.12 -8.96 0.43
C PHE A 35 -6.93 -8.71 1.69
N TYR A 36 -6.23 -8.67 2.82
CA TYR A 36 -6.82 -8.41 4.13
C TYR A 36 -6.18 -7.20 4.78
N LYS A 37 -7.01 -6.32 5.35
CA LYS A 37 -6.52 -5.15 6.10
C LYS A 37 -6.00 -5.57 7.45
N VAL A 38 -4.85 -5.02 7.84
CA VAL A 38 -4.20 -5.29 9.12
C VAL A 38 -3.98 -3.97 9.86
N SER A 39 -4.44 -3.88 11.10
CA SER A 39 -4.27 -2.71 11.95
C SER A 39 -2.79 -2.52 12.35
N ASN A 40 -2.46 -1.37 12.94
CA ASN A 40 -1.12 -1.10 13.47
C ASN A 40 -0.71 -2.07 14.60
N ASP A 41 -1.69 -2.66 15.29
CA ASP A 41 -1.50 -3.67 16.35
C ASP A 41 -1.42 -5.09 15.77
N GLY A 42 -1.30 -5.22 14.44
CA GLY A 42 -1.16 -6.51 13.78
C GLY A 42 -2.42 -7.36 13.81
N GLN A 43 -3.62 -6.75 13.94
CA GLN A 43 -4.89 -7.46 13.95
C GLN A 43 -5.55 -7.42 12.58
N LEU A 44 -6.09 -8.55 12.11
CA LEU A 44 -6.97 -8.58 10.94
C LEU A 44 -8.23 -7.75 11.22
N ILE A 45 -8.57 -6.87 10.28
CA ILE A 45 -9.80 -6.08 10.34
C ILE A 45 -10.62 -6.24 9.07
N THR A 46 -11.93 -6.04 9.19
CA THR A 46 -12.84 -6.15 8.05
C THR A 46 -12.58 -5.03 7.03
N ALA A 47 -12.92 -5.28 5.75
CA ALA A 47 -12.67 -4.34 4.66
C ALA A 47 -13.23 -2.92 4.88
N TRP A 48 -14.34 -2.81 5.64
CA TRP A 48 -15.05 -1.56 5.98
C TRP A 48 -14.43 -0.78 7.14
N LYS A 49 -13.49 -1.38 7.88
CA LYS A 49 -12.87 -0.78 9.05
C LYS A 49 -11.53 -0.14 8.71
N GLY A 50 -11.18 0.87 9.49
CA GLY A 50 -9.89 1.53 9.46
C GLY A 50 -9.63 2.27 10.77
N PRO A 51 -8.44 2.86 10.94
CA PRO A 51 -7.31 2.80 10.00
C PRO A 51 -6.65 1.41 9.95
N TRP A 52 -6.01 1.09 8.83
CA TRP A 52 -5.10 -0.05 8.70
C TRP A 52 -3.72 0.46 8.34
N ALA A 53 -2.70 -0.30 8.74
CA ALA A 53 -1.30 0.04 8.55
C ALA A 53 -0.60 -0.90 7.57
N CYS A 54 -1.12 -2.13 7.41
CA CYS A 54 -0.59 -3.12 6.49
C CYS A 54 -1.69 -3.84 5.72
N VAL A 55 -1.30 -4.48 4.63
CA VAL A 55 -2.15 -5.36 3.82
C VAL A 55 -1.53 -6.74 3.80
N PHE A 56 -2.26 -7.74 4.25
CA PHE A 56 -1.86 -9.13 4.11
C PHE A 56 -2.32 -9.65 2.75
N ASP A 57 -1.38 -10.15 1.96
CA ASP A 57 -1.60 -10.87 0.72
C ASP A 57 -1.59 -12.36 1.01
N GLU A 58 -2.77 -12.98 1.07
CA GLU A 58 -2.93 -14.41 1.37
C GLU A 58 -2.26 -15.29 0.31
N LYS A 59 -2.33 -14.88 -0.96
CA LYS A 59 -1.84 -15.68 -2.08
C LYS A 59 -0.32 -15.79 -2.06
N GLU A 60 0.37 -14.68 -1.82
CA GLU A 60 1.84 -14.64 -1.77
C GLU A 60 2.37 -14.92 -0.35
N ASN A 61 1.48 -14.95 0.65
CA ASN A 61 1.80 -15.06 2.07
C ASN A 61 2.81 -13.96 2.51
N LEU A 62 2.52 -12.72 2.12
CA LEU A 62 3.34 -11.54 2.37
C LEU A 62 2.52 -10.45 3.07
N LEU A 63 3.20 -9.64 3.87
CA LEU A 63 2.63 -8.44 4.48
C LEU A 63 3.24 -7.19 3.84
N TRP A 64 2.38 -6.30 3.36
CA TRP A 64 2.77 -5.06 2.68
C TRP A 64 2.53 -3.85 3.55
N GLU A 65 3.44 -2.88 3.48
CA GLU A 65 3.29 -1.56 4.09
C GLU A 65 2.19 -0.76 3.37
N VAL A 66 1.35 -0.06 4.14
CA VAL A 66 0.47 0.98 3.59
C VAL A 66 1.05 2.35 3.89
N LYS A 67 1.36 3.11 2.83
CA LYS A 67 1.88 4.47 2.95
C LYS A 67 0.86 5.40 3.59
N ARG A 68 1.35 6.46 4.22
CA ARG A 68 0.57 7.47 4.95
C ARG A 68 0.79 8.86 4.38
N ASP A 69 0.14 9.84 4.99
CA ASP A 69 0.26 11.27 4.72
C ASP A 69 0.28 11.97 6.09
N ASP A 70 1.41 11.82 6.78
CA ASP A 70 1.54 12.10 8.23
C ASP A 70 2.96 12.49 8.68
N GLU A 71 3.88 12.75 7.75
CA GLU A 71 5.29 13.06 7.96
C GLU A 71 6.09 12.00 8.76
N SER A 72 5.50 10.84 9.08
CA SER A 72 6.20 9.73 9.72
C SER A 72 7.18 9.07 8.74
N ILE A 73 7.98 8.10 9.21
CA ILE A 73 8.83 7.29 8.30
C ILE A 73 8.02 6.57 7.20
N HIS A 74 6.70 6.41 7.41
CA HIS A 74 5.79 5.75 6.48
C HIS A 74 5.05 6.71 5.55
N ASP A 75 5.42 7.99 5.52
CA ASP A 75 4.83 8.97 4.61
C ASP A 75 5.09 8.57 3.14
N GLY A 76 4.05 8.70 2.31
CA GLY A 76 4.10 8.42 0.87
C GLY A 76 4.76 9.51 0.03
N TYR A 77 5.06 10.68 0.60
CA TYR A 77 5.78 11.77 -0.04
C TYR A 77 7.31 11.67 0.09
N TRP A 78 7.82 10.76 0.93
CA TRP A 78 9.26 10.52 1.03
C TRP A 78 9.80 9.77 -0.17
N SER A 79 10.98 10.18 -0.60
CA SER A 79 11.75 9.53 -1.66
C SER A 79 13.14 9.17 -1.17
N TYR A 80 13.73 8.18 -1.82
CA TYR A 80 14.94 7.50 -1.38
C TYR A 80 15.85 7.28 -2.57
N SER A 81 17.15 7.43 -2.38
CA SER A 81 18.13 6.80 -3.28
C SER A 81 18.27 5.32 -2.93
N TRP A 82 18.68 4.52 -3.90
CA TRP A 82 18.83 3.08 -3.71
C TRP A 82 20.19 2.76 -3.10
N PHE A 83 20.20 2.07 -1.96
CA PHE A 83 21.41 1.63 -1.23
C PHE A 83 21.10 0.43 -0.33
N ASN A 84 22.03 -0.54 -0.24
CA ASN A 84 21.85 -1.78 0.54
C ASN A 84 23.05 -2.14 1.44
N ASP A 85 23.79 -1.15 1.93
CA ASP A 85 25.07 -1.30 2.67
C ASP A 85 26.28 -1.80 1.86
N GLN A 86 26.08 -2.39 0.67
CA GLN A 86 27.16 -2.91 -0.18
C GLN A 86 27.35 -2.09 -1.45
N ILE A 87 26.23 -1.75 -2.11
CA ILE A 87 26.17 -1.04 -3.39
C ILE A 87 25.08 0.02 -3.34
N GLY A 88 25.16 0.99 -4.26
CA GLY A 88 24.19 2.08 -4.40
C GLY A 88 24.75 3.44 -3.98
N VAL A 89 23.84 4.39 -3.71
CA VAL A 89 24.18 5.76 -3.33
C VAL A 89 23.40 6.17 -2.09
N LYS A 90 24.11 6.65 -1.08
CA LYS A 90 23.52 7.11 0.18
C LYS A 90 22.87 8.47 0.02
N ASN A 91 21.85 8.73 0.84
CA ASN A 91 21.40 10.08 1.20
C ASN A 91 21.08 11.00 0.01
N SER A 92 20.56 10.46 -1.10
CA SER A 92 20.19 11.22 -2.30
C SER A 92 18.68 11.25 -2.56
N GLY A 93 17.87 10.84 -1.57
CA GLY A 93 16.42 11.03 -1.54
C GLY A 93 15.98 12.34 -0.88
N ASP A 94 14.67 12.45 -0.62
CA ASP A 94 14.05 13.56 0.09
C ASP A 94 13.14 13.02 1.20
N CYS A 95 13.61 13.18 2.43
CA CYS A 95 12.93 12.83 3.67
C CYS A 95 13.37 13.84 4.75
N TYR A 96 12.63 13.90 5.86
CA TYR A 96 12.94 14.78 7.00
C TYR A 96 13.12 14.07 8.34
N PHE A 97 12.96 12.75 8.40
CA PHE A 97 13.23 11.98 9.63
C PHE A 97 14.71 11.63 9.82
N GLU A 98 15.56 11.87 8.83
CA GLU A 98 17.03 11.79 8.89
C GLU A 98 17.64 13.16 8.57
N SER A 99 18.77 13.50 9.21
CA SER A 99 19.42 14.82 9.02
C SER A 99 20.16 14.97 7.69
N GLU A 100 20.65 13.87 7.12
CA GLU A 100 21.45 13.87 5.89
C GLU A 100 20.63 13.57 4.63
N ARG A 101 19.29 13.57 4.71
CA ARG A 101 18.38 12.90 3.76
C ARG A 101 18.44 11.38 3.89
N CYS A 102 17.71 10.66 3.04
CA CYS A 102 17.54 9.22 3.18
C CYS A 102 17.94 8.45 1.93
N ASP A 103 18.38 7.23 2.16
CA ASP A 103 18.37 6.13 1.21
C ASP A 103 17.43 4.99 1.66
N THR A 104 17.29 3.96 0.81
CA THR A 104 16.40 2.82 1.08
C THR A 104 16.77 2.07 2.36
N GLN A 105 18.06 2.04 2.74
CA GLN A 105 18.52 1.33 3.93
C GLN A 105 18.17 2.09 5.21
N ASP A 106 18.13 3.42 5.17
CA ASP A 106 17.63 4.23 6.29
C ASP A 106 16.18 3.93 6.61
N LEU A 107 15.31 3.91 5.60
CA LEU A 107 13.91 3.53 5.76
C LEU A 107 13.76 2.12 6.32
N ILE A 108 14.48 1.13 5.74
CA ILE A 108 14.42 -0.27 6.18
C ILE A 108 14.83 -0.40 7.65
N ARG A 109 15.91 0.27 8.05
CA ARG A 109 16.39 0.26 9.44
C ARG A 109 15.35 0.85 10.38
N GLN A 110 14.81 2.02 10.08
CA GLN A 110 13.80 2.69 10.91
C GLN A 110 12.50 1.85 11.00
N ALA A 111 12.02 1.30 9.88
CA ALA A 111 10.84 0.45 9.85
C ALA A 111 10.99 -0.79 10.73
N ASN A 112 12.17 -1.43 10.69
CA ASN A 112 12.48 -2.60 11.51
C ASN A 112 12.70 -2.27 13.00
N GLN A 113 13.11 -1.05 13.34
CA GLN A 113 13.16 -0.60 14.73
C GLN A 113 11.76 -0.29 15.29
N HIS A 114 10.88 0.29 14.46
CA HIS A 114 9.53 0.68 14.88
C HIS A 114 8.56 -0.51 14.97
N GLY A 115 8.75 -1.53 14.13
CA GLY A 115 7.92 -2.74 14.17
C GLY A 115 6.49 -2.52 13.67
N LEU A 116 6.32 -1.94 12.48
CA LEU A 116 5.01 -1.70 11.88
C LEU A 116 4.17 -2.99 11.86
N CYS A 117 2.90 -2.91 12.29
CA CYS A 117 1.99 -4.06 12.39
C CYS A 117 2.50 -5.21 13.30
N GLN A 118 3.31 -4.87 14.31
CA GLN A 118 3.90 -5.81 15.27
C GLN A 118 4.84 -6.84 14.61
N VAL A 119 5.45 -6.48 13.48
CA VAL A 119 6.44 -7.31 12.79
C VAL A 119 7.68 -6.52 12.39
N THR A 120 8.78 -7.23 12.23
CA THR A 120 10.05 -6.76 11.66
C THR A 120 10.34 -7.53 10.38
N GLY A 121 11.56 -7.44 9.85
CA GLY A 121 11.93 -8.09 8.58
C GLY A 121 11.41 -7.33 7.36
N TRP A 122 11.11 -6.04 7.49
CA TRP A 122 10.76 -5.17 6.39
C TRP A 122 11.94 -5.00 5.44
N ARG A 123 11.68 -5.09 4.14
CA ARG A 123 12.64 -4.93 3.06
C ARG A 123 11.98 -4.30 1.83
N LEU A 124 12.80 -3.93 0.84
CA LEU A 124 12.27 -3.66 -0.50
C LEU A 124 11.65 -4.94 -1.10
N PRO A 125 10.59 -4.81 -1.90
CA PRO A 125 10.02 -5.94 -2.64
C PRO A 125 10.92 -6.33 -3.81
N THR A 126 10.83 -7.57 -4.26
CA THR A 126 11.33 -7.99 -5.57
C THR A 126 10.41 -7.50 -6.69
N GLN A 127 10.93 -7.43 -7.90
CA GLN A 127 10.15 -7.21 -9.11
C GLN A 127 9.03 -8.25 -9.21
N GLN A 128 9.30 -9.53 -8.94
CA GLN A 128 8.30 -10.59 -9.00
C GLN A 128 7.15 -10.38 -7.99
N GLU A 129 7.46 -9.95 -6.76
CA GLU A 129 6.43 -9.65 -5.75
C GLU A 129 5.59 -8.44 -6.14
N VAL A 130 6.20 -7.41 -6.73
CA VAL A 130 5.48 -6.25 -7.27
C VAL A 130 4.57 -6.69 -8.42
N GLU A 131 5.09 -7.46 -9.39
CA GLU A 131 4.30 -8.00 -10.51
C GLU A 131 3.08 -8.79 -10.02
N ALA A 132 3.22 -9.54 -8.93
CA ALA A 132 2.15 -10.33 -8.37
C ALA A 132 0.97 -9.49 -7.83
N ILE A 133 1.20 -8.24 -7.42
CA ILE A 133 0.16 -7.34 -6.86
C ILE A 133 -0.38 -6.33 -7.88
N LEU A 134 0.20 -6.26 -9.09
CA LEU A 134 -0.29 -5.38 -10.14
C LEU A 134 -1.69 -5.80 -10.63
N GLN A 135 -2.56 -4.80 -10.81
CA GLN A 135 -3.94 -4.99 -11.28
C GLN A 135 -4.33 -3.93 -12.31
N THR A 136 -5.07 -4.32 -13.33
CA THR A 136 -5.67 -3.38 -14.29
C THR A 136 -6.72 -2.52 -13.60
N GLN A 137 -6.77 -1.23 -13.92
CA GLN A 137 -7.77 -0.30 -13.38
C GLN A 137 -8.83 0.01 -14.44
N ASP A 138 -10.09 0.10 -14.02
CA ASP A 138 -11.19 0.52 -14.89
C ASP A 138 -11.15 2.03 -15.19
N LYS A 139 -10.51 2.81 -14.31
CA LYS A 139 -10.42 4.27 -14.43
C LYS A 139 -8.99 4.69 -14.77
N PRO A 140 -8.82 5.71 -15.64
CA PRO A 140 -7.51 6.27 -15.90
C PRO A 140 -6.96 6.98 -14.66
N GLN A 141 -5.63 7.19 -14.64
CA GLN A 141 -4.92 7.95 -13.59
C GLN A 141 -5.06 7.34 -12.18
N GLN A 142 -5.13 6.01 -12.09
CA GLN A 142 -5.05 5.29 -10.83
C GLN A 142 -3.81 4.39 -10.86
N ALA A 143 -3.18 4.22 -9.69
CA ALA A 143 -2.16 3.20 -9.52
C ALA A 143 -2.76 1.83 -9.84
N MET A 144 -2.00 1.01 -10.57
CA MET A 144 -2.34 -0.36 -10.97
C MET A 144 -2.22 -1.33 -9.79
N LEU A 145 -2.92 -1.01 -8.69
CA LEU A 145 -2.97 -1.75 -7.44
C LEU A 145 -4.41 -1.78 -6.93
N SER A 146 -4.71 -2.63 -5.95
CA SER A 146 -6.01 -2.60 -5.26
C SER A 146 -6.09 -1.35 -4.37
N THR A 147 -6.52 -0.23 -4.94
CA THR A 147 -6.42 1.11 -4.31
C THR A 147 -7.25 1.28 -3.04
N ASP A 148 -8.22 0.39 -2.78
CA ASP A 148 -8.95 0.31 -1.51
C ASP A 148 -8.11 -0.24 -0.34
N TYR A 149 -6.96 -0.86 -0.65
CA TYR A 149 -6.00 -1.44 0.29
C TYR A 149 -4.67 -0.68 0.28
N PHE A 150 -4.12 -0.41 -0.91
CA PHE A 150 -2.87 0.31 -1.09
C PHE A 150 -3.14 1.79 -1.30
N ARG A 151 -3.06 2.57 -0.22
CA ARG A 151 -3.33 4.02 -0.24
C ARG A 151 -2.06 4.85 -0.27
N HIS A 152 -2.22 6.12 -0.63
CA HIS A 152 -1.16 7.13 -0.69
C HIS A 152 0.00 6.79 -1.65
N ILE A 153 -0.29 5.95 -2.66
CA ILE A 153 0.61 5.71 -3.79
C ILE A 153 0.66 6.97 -4.65
N LYS A 154 1.87 7.46 -4.95
CA LYS A 154 2.14 8.64 -5.75
C LYS A 154 2.44 8.24 -7.19
N ALA A 155 2.23 9.16 -8.12
CA ALA A 155 2.71 8.98 -9.48
C ALA A 155 4.24 9.14 -9.50
N GLY A 156 4.94 8.16 -10.05
CA GLY A 156 6.40 8.10 -10.09
C GLY A 156 6.93 6.71 -9.84
N ASP A 157 8.24 6.62 -9.75
CA ASP A 157 8.96 5.35 -9.66
C ASP A 157 9.03 4.84 -8.22
N TYR A 158 8.91 3.53 -8.05
CA TYR A 158 9.05 2.82 -6.78
C TYR A 158 10.16 1.79 -6.86
N TRP A 159 11.13 1.85 -5.94
CA TRP A 159 12.26 0.92 -5.92
C TRP A 159 11.85 -0.54 -5.63
N THR A 160 12.48 -1.47 -6.33
CA THR A 160 12.56 -2.89 -5.93
C THR A 160 13.97 -3.21 -5.39
N GLN A 161 14.16 -4.40 -4.83
CA GLN A 161 15.47 -4.86 -4.39
C GLN A 161 16.37 -5.33 -5.53
N ASP A 162 15.82 -5.53 -6.73
CA ASP A 162 16.56 -6.07 -7.88
C ASP A 162 17.52 -5.01 -8.42
N ALA A 163 18.81 -5.27 -8.21
CA ALA A 163 19.89 -4.36 -8.51
C ALA A 163 20.87 -4.94 -9.53
N GLU A 164 21.96 -4.21 -9.75
CA GLU A 164 23.03 -4.56 -10.66
C GLU A 164 22.59 -4.78 -12.11
N GLN A 165 21.45 -4.20 -12.49
CA GLN A 165 20.93 -4.29 -13.84
C GLN A 165 21.65 -3.28 -14.75
N PRO A 166 21.97 -3.66 -16.00
CA PRO A 166 22.63 -2.76 -16.93
C PRO A 166 21.75 -1.53 -17.22
N LEU A 167 22.39 -0.36 -17.24
CA LEU A 167 21.73 0.89 -17.62
C LEU A 167 21.81 1.11 -19.13
N GLU A 168 20.71 1.61 -19.69
CA GLU A 168 20.59 1.88 -21.12
C GLU A 168 20.48 3.38 -21.43
N GLY A 169 20.45 3.70 -22.73
CA GLY A 169 20.24 5.06 -23.22
C GLY A 169 21.27 6.06 -22.68
N HIS A 170 20.77 7.16 -22.12
CA HIS A 170 21.61 8.23 -21.56
C HIS A 170 22.42 7.78 -20.35
N TYR A 171 21.96 6.77 -19.60
CA TYR A 171 22.56 6.34 -18.34
C TYR A 171 23.60 5.22 -18.49
N ARG A 172 23.87 4.73 -19.70
CA ARG A 172 24.84 3.65 -19.97
C ARG A 172 26.22 3.90 -19.35
N HIS A 173 26.64 5.16 -19.25
CA HIS A 173 27.93 5.55 -18.67
C HIS A 173 28.05 5.28 -17.16
N LEU A 174 26.93 5.02 -16.47
CA LEU A 174 26.88 4.65 -15.06
C LEU A 174 26.91 3.14 -14.84
N ASP A 175 27.03 2.36 -15.92
CA ASP A 175 27.11 0.89 -15.97
C ASP A 175 25.85 0.18 -15.46
N LYS A 176 25.56 0.26 -14.16
CA LYS A 176 24.49 -0.49 -13.50
C LYS A 176 23.59 0.37 -12.63
N GLY A 177 22.37 -0.12 -12.41
CA GLY A 177 21.36 0.49 -11.55
C GLY A 177 20.45 -0.54 -10.88
N ALA A 178 19.32 -0.07 -10.37
CA ALA A 178 18.28 -0.91 -9.78
C ALA A 178 16.96 -0.79 -10.55
N ILE A 179 16.12 -1.80 -10.43
CA ILE A 179 14.79 -1.82 -11.04
C ILE A 179 13.84 -0.98 -10.20
N ALA A 180 13.04 -0.17 -10.88
CA ALA A 180 11.90 0.52 -10.31
C ALA A 180 10.64 0.25 -11.13
N VAL A 181 9.48 0.44 -10.51
CA VAL A 181 8.16 0.34 -11.14
C VAL A 181 7.44 1.69 -11.10
N ASP A 182 6.83 2.10 -12.21
CA ASP A 182 5.81 3.14 -12.20
C ASP A 182 4.43 2.48 -12.04
N PHE A 183 3.82 2.58 -10.87
CA PHE A 183 2.51 1.97 -10.60
C PHE A 183 1.38 2.56 -11.44
N TYR A 184 1.50 3.78 -11.98
CA TYR A 184 0.47 4.37 -12.84
C TYR A 184 0.57 3.89 -14.29
N GLN A 185 1.69 3.25 -14.65
CA GLN A 185 1.91 2.66 -15.97
C GLN A 185 2.07 1.12 -15.94
N GLY A 186 2.28 0.53 -14.76
CA GLY A 186 2.60 -0.89 -14.59
C GLY A 186 3.91 -1.28 -15.27
N ARG A 187 4.83 -0.32 -15.45
CA ARG A 187 6.05 -0.49 -16.22
C ARG A 187 7.26 -0.53 -15.30
N PHE A 188 8.14 -1.49 -15.56
CA PHE A 188 9.46 -1.59 -14.93
C PHE A 188 10.54 -0.98 -15.80
N HIS A 189 11.54 -0.37 -15.17
CA HIS A 189 12.75 0.12 -15.83
C HIS A 189 13.93 0.20 -14.85
N THR A 190 15.14 0.16 -15.41
CA THR A 190 16.37 0.32 -14.63
C THR A 190 16.71 1.80 -14.48
N LEU A 191 16.89 2.24 -13.23
CA LEU A 191 17.29 3.59 -12.88
C LEU A 191 18.68 3.61 -12.22
N PRO A 192 19.45 4.70 -12.40
CA PRO A 192 20.65 4.92 -11.62
C PRO A 192 20.35 4.94 -10.11
N TYR A 193 21.22 4.32 -9.31
CA TYR A 193 21.05 4.24 -7.85
C TYR A 193 20.84 5.59 -7.15
N ARG A 194 21.40 6.67 -7.71
CA ARG A 194 21.30 8.03 -7.15
C ARG A 194 19.93 8.69 -7.33
N ASN A 195 19.05 8.12 -8.17
CA ASN A 195 17.76 8.74 -8.43
C ASN A 195 16.90 8.69 -7.16
N ALA A 196 16.14 9.75 -6.90
CA ALA A 196 15.13 9.73 -5.85
C ALA A 196 13.87 9.04 -6.37
N ALA A 197 13.47 7.96 -5.72
CA ALA A 197 12.23 7.24 -6.04
C ALA A 197 11.48 6.87 -4.74
N PHE A 198 10.19 6.59 -4.86
CA PHE A 198 9.37 6.18 -3.74
C PHE A 198 9.68 4.74 -3.30
N VAL A 199 9.20 4.34 -2.13
CA VAL A 199 9.34 2.98 -1.61
C VAL A 199 8.02 2.55 -0.97
N MET A 200 7.68 1.28 -1.18
CA MET A 200 6.69 0.54 -0.42
C MET A 200 7.37 -0.73 0.09
N LEU A 201 7.38 -0.95 1.40
CA LEU A 201 8.05 -2.11 1.98
C LEU A 201 7.17 -3.36 1.98
N VAL A 202 7.83 -4.51 2.03
CA VAL A 202 7.20 -5.82 2.19
C VAL A 202 7.96 -6.65 3.22
N THR A 203 7.29 -7.62 3.84
CA THR A 203 7.92 -8.63 4.68
C THR A 203 7.22 -9.98 4.54
N SER A 204 7.97 -11.06 4.79
CA SER A 204 7.45 -12.42 4.96
C SER A 204 7.05 -12.72 6.41
N GLU A 205 7.35 -11.82 7.35
CA GLU A 205 6.92 -11.96 8.73
C GLU A 205 5.46 -11.57 8.90
N LEU A 206 4.69 -12.44 9.54
CA LEU A 206 3.27 -12.22 9.78
C LEU A 206 2.99 -11.95 11.26
N PRO A 207 2.02 -11.06 11.57
CA PRO A 207 1.54 -10.87 12.92
C PRO A 207 0.95 -12.17 13.49
N ASN A 208 0.98 -12.32 14.81
CA ASN A 208 0.45 -13.52 15.47
C ASN A 208 -1.01 -13.79 15.12
N SER A 209 -1.83 -12.75 14.97
CA SER A 209 -3.25 -12.91 14.61
C SER A 209 -3.45 -13.66 13.29
N ILE A 210 -2.55 -13.48 12.32
CA ILE A 210 -2.59 -14.15 11.02
C ILE A 210 -2.01 -15.56 11.13
N LYS A 211 -0.88 -15.72 11.84
CA LYS A 211 -0.25 -17.02 12.08
C LYS A 211 -1.22 -17.99 12.78
N GLU A 212 -1.97 -17.50 13.75
CA GLU A 212 -2.99 -18.27 14.47
C GLU A 212 -4.21 -18.61 13.60
N ALA A 213 -4.66 -17.67 12.76
CA ALA A 213 -5.76 -17.91 11.83
C ALA A 213 -5.43 -18.97 10.77
N ASN A 214 -4.19 -18.97 10.25
CA ASN A 214 -3.74 -19.95 9.25
C ASN A 214 -3.47 -21.35 9.83
N ALA A 215 -3.39 -21.48 11.15
CA ALA A 215 -3.14 -22.76 11.83
C ALA A 215 -4.42 -23.55 12.13
N GLN A 216 -5.60 -22.97 11.88
CA GLN A 216 -6.92 -23.57 12.09
C GLN A 216 -7.49 -24.12 10.79
#